data_AF-A0A6I5H6S1-F1
#
_entry.id   AF-A0A6I5H6S1-F1
#
_cell.length_a   1.000
_cell.length_b   1.000
_cell.length_c   1.000
_cell.angle_alpha   90.00
_cell.angle_beta   90.00
_cell.angle_gamma   90.00
#
_symmetry.space_group_name_H-M   'P 1'
#
loop_
_entity.id
_entity.type
_entity.pdbx_description
1 polymer ?
#
loop_
_entity_poly.entity_id
_entity_poly.type
_entity_poly.pdbx_seq_one_letter_code
_entity_poly.pdbx_strand_id
1 'polypeptide(L)'
;MSIDQRTDERFVRQAAPQAVVLARQLVEGVGNHQMRRATLVLAFFRDGYWLRRFVEEPELGAVVPRDRPASVNWAGVRELLRTPELLDDGRREPGTMGPHLAVLELAASLAAGHPIDLCRAATQLSGAEWRDALLRMESAADFV
;
A
#
# COMPACT_ATOMS: atom_id res chain seq x y z
N MET A 1 -4.96 -37.19 -37.56
CA MET A 1 -3.96 -36.28 -36.95
C MET A 1 -4.43 -34.86 -37.19
N SER A 2 -5.05 -34.23 -36.20
CA SER A 2 -5.36 -32.80 -36.23
C SER A 2 -5.00 -32.25 -34.86
N ILE A 3 -4.19 -31.20 -34.87
CA ILE A 3 -3.46 -30.68 -33.73
C ILE A 3 -4.43 -30.03 -32.73
N ASP A 4 -4.18 -30.36 -31.47
CA ASP A 4 -4.86 -29.93 -30.26
C ASP A 4 -5.02 -28.39 -30.23
N GLN A 5 -6.27 -27.90 -30.28
CA GLN A 5 -6.65 -26.49 -30.03
C GLN A 5 -6.64 -26.15 -28.53
N ARG A 6 -5.89 -26.89 -27.71
CA ARG A 6 -5.59 -26.49 -26.35
C ARG A 6 -4.47 -25.46 -26.39
N THR A 7 -4.74 -24.32 -25.76
CA THR A 7 -3.80 -23.35 -25.18
C THR A 7 -3.83 -21.96 -25.80
N ASP A 8 -5.00 -21.32 -25.90
CA ASP A 8 -4.99 -19.85 -26.19
C ASP A 8 -6.05 -18.98 -25.51
N GLU A 9 -6.91 -19.51 -24.63
CA GLU A 9 -7.98 -18.69 -24.02
C GLU A 9 -8.06 -18.76 -22.48
N ARG A 10 -6.95 -19.09 -21.80
CA ARG A 10 -6.90 -19.07 -20.33
C ARG A 10 -6.17 -17.89 -19.70
N PHE A 11 -5.86 -16.85 -20.48
CA PHE A 11 -5.68 -15.52 -19.91
C PHE A 11 -7.06 -14.87 -19.75
N VAL A 12 -7.88 -15.46 -18.86
CA VAL A 12 -8.94 -14.70 -18.22
C VAL A 12 -8.25 -13.51 -17.61
N ARG A 13 -8.52 -12.30 -18.13
CA ARG A 13 -8.16 -11.03 -17.49
C ARG A 13 -8.77 -11.07 -16.09
N GLN A 14 -8.05 -11.62 -15.11
CA GLN A 14 -8.35 -11.39 -13.72
C GLN A 14 -8.27 -9.88 -13.56
N ALA A 15 -9.42 -9.25 -13.33
CA ALA A 15 -9.45 -7.85 -12.97
C ALA A 15 -8.39 -7.63 -11.90
N ALA A 16 -7.49 -6.66 -12.12
CA ALA A 16 -6.46 -6.36 -11.14
C ALA A 16 -7.17 -6.14 -9.78
N PRO A 17 -6.61 -6.68 -8.68
CA PRO A 17 -7.21 -6.48 -7.36
C PRO A 17 -7.55 -5.00 -7.14
N GLN A 18 -8.67 -4.71 -6.49
CA GLN A 18 -9.17 -3.33 -6.34
C GLN A 18 -8.10 -2.39 -5.77
N ALA A 19 -7.28 -2.89 -4.84
CA ALA A 19 -6.14 -2.19 -4.28
C ALA A 19 -5.07 -1.78 -5.31
N VAL A 20 -4.82 -2.62 -6.32
CA VAL A 20 -3.84 -2.35 -7.39
C VAL A 20 -4.36 -1.27 -8.35
N VAL A 21 -5.66 -1.30 -8.67
CA VAL A 21 -6.30 -0.25 -9.46
C VAL A 21 -6.22 1.09 -8.73
N LEU A 22 -6.53 1.07 -7.43
CA LEU A 22 -6.46 2.27 -6.60
C LEU A 22 -5.03 2.80 -6.49
N ALA A 23 -4.06 1.92 -6.28
CA ALA A 23 -2.65 2.31 -6.24
C ALA A 23 -2.20 2.95 -7.55
N ARG A 24 -2.63 2.41 -8.71
CA ARG A 24 -2.32 2.98 -10.03
C ARG A 24 -2.85 4.41 -10.17
N GLN A 25 -4.06 4.67 -9.71
CA GLN A 25 -4.64 6.01 -9.70
C GLN A 25 -3.88 6.96 -8.76
N LEU A 26 -3.45 6.47 -7.60
CA LEU A 26 -2.75 7.28 -6.59
C LEU A 26 -1.27 7.55 -6.89
N VAL A 27 -0.66 6.79 -7.82
CA VAL A 27 0.72 7.02 -8.30
C VAL A 27 0.76 7.75 -9.63
N GLU A 28 -0.37 7.90 -10.31
CA GLU A 28 -0.45 8.66 -11.55
C GLU A 28 0.00 10.10 -11.27
N GLY A 29 0.93 10.64 -12.06
CA GLY A 29 1.48 11.98 -11.84
C GLY A 29 2.48 12.12 -10.67
N VAL A 30 2.72 11.07 -9.87
CA VAL A 30 3.71 11.12 -8.77
C VAL A 30 5.11 10.91 -9.32
N GLY A 31 5.86 11.99 -9.54
CA GLY A 31 7.24 11.91 -10.04
C GLY A 31 8.23 11.19 -9.10
N ASN A 32 7.97 11.22 -7.79
CA ASN A 32 8.86 10.64 -6.79
C ASN A 32 8.72 9.11 -6.69
N HIS A 33 9.78 8.38 -7.09
CA HIS A 33 9.82 6.92 -7.08
C HIS A 33 9.61 6.30 -5.69
N GLN A 34 10.10 6.94 -4.62
CA GLN A 34 9.94 6.41 -3.26
C GLN A 34 8.48 6.52 -2.79
N MET A 35 7.79 7.60 -3.15
CA MET A 35 6.35 7.74 -2.89
C MET A 35 5.55 6.68 -3.67
N ARG A 36 5.94 6.40 -4.93
CA ARG A 36 5.31 5.31 -5.72
C ARG A 36 5.51 3.94 -5.07
N ARG A 37 6.74 3.62 -4.66
CA ARG A 37 7.05 2.38 -3.92
C ARG A 37 6.23 2.25 -2.65
N ALA A 38 6.15 3.32 -1.86
CA ALA A 38 5.39 3.34 -0.63
C ALA A 38 3.89 3.08 -0.89
N THR A 39 3.31 3.71 -1.91
CA THR A 39 1.92 3.44 -2.31
C THR A 39 1.73 1.97 -2.71
N LEU A 40 2.64 1.38 -3.48
CA LEU A 40 2.55 -0.04 -3.84
C LEU A 40 2.69 -0.97 -2.64
N VAL A 41 3.60 -0.70 -1.71
CA VAL A 41 3.72 -1.47 -0.46
C VAL A 41 2.37 -1.50 0.28
N LEU A 42 1.70 -0.36 0.39
CA LEU A 42 0.36 -0.30 1.00
C LEU A 42 -0.69 -1.07 0.18
N ALA A 43 -0.63 -1.01 -1.15
CA ALA A 43 -1.59 -1.67 -2.04
C ALA A 43 -1.58 -3.20 -1.90
N PHE A 44 -0.39 -3.79 -1.76
CA PHE A 44 -0.24 -5.24 -1.69
C PHE A 44 -0.39 -5.80 -0.29
N PHE A 45 -0.30 -4.97 0.75
CA PHE A 45 -0.52 -5.42 2.12
C PHE A 45 -2.01 -5.58 2.43
N ARG A 46 -2.43 -6.82 2.71
CA ARG A 46 -3.78 -7.18 3.16
C ARG A 46 -4.87 -6.46 2.38
N ASP A 47 -4.84 -6.66 1.06
CA ASP A 47 -5.83 -6.11 0.12
C ASP A 47 -5.97 -4.57 0.19
N GLY A 48 -4.83 -3.89 0.29
CA GLY A 48 -4.78 -2.43 0.22
C GLY A 48 -5.51 -1.71 1.34
N TYR A 49 -5.61 -2.32 2.53
CA TYR A 49 -6.42 -1.81 3.65
C TYR A 49 -6.22 -0.29 3.86
N TRP A 50 -4.97 0.17 3.94
CA TRP A 50 -4.69 1.59 4.15
C TRP A 50 -5.10 2.47 2.97
N LEU A 51 -4.86 2.04 1.74
CA LEU A 51 -5.25 2.83 0.57
C LEU A 51 -6.77 2.97 0.49
N ARG A 52 -7.50 1.87 0.70
CA ARG A 52 -8.97 1.90 0.73
C ARG A 52 -9.45 2.85 1.81
N ARG A 53 -8.92 2.70 3.03
CA ARG A 53 -9.31 3.55 4.15
C ARG A 53 -9.00 5.03 3.93
N PHE A 54 -7.84 5.37 3.36
CA PHE A 54 -7.50 6.76 3.07
C PHE A 54 -8.44 7.42 2.06
N VAL A 55 -9.04 6.64 1.17
CA VAL A 55 -10.03 7.12 0.20
C VAL A 55 -11.43 7.16 0.79
N GLU A 56 -11.79 6.15 1.58
CA GLU A 56 -13.11 6.02 2.23
C GLU A 56 -13.29 6.99 3.41
N GLU A 57 -12.19 7.40 4.06
CA GLU A 57 -12.16 8.31 5.22
C GLU A 57 -11.32 9.57 4.92
N PRO A 58 -11.84 10.52 4.12
CA PRO A 58 -11.14 11.76 3.79
C PRO A 58 -10.73 12.60 5.01
N GLU A 59 -11.42 12.43 6.14
CA GLU A 59 -11.11 13.06 7.43
C GLU A 59 -9.73 12.71 7.97
N LEU A 60 -9.15 11.57 7.56
CA LEU A 60 -7.76 11.22 7.87
C LEU A 60 -6.76 12.15 7.17
N GLY A 61 -7.19 12.87 6.12
CA GLY A 61 -6.32 13.79 5.37
C GLY A 61 -5.15 13.10 4.66
N ALA A 62 -5.22 11.78 4.49
CA ALA A 62 -4.16 10.94 3.93
C ALA A 62 -4.14 10.91 2.39
N VAL A 63 -5.11 11.55 1.73
CA VAL A 63 -5.14 11.76 0.28
C VAL A 63 -5.21 13.27 0.00
N VAL A 64 -4.39 13.76 -0.91
CA VAL A 64 -4.48 15.13 -1.42
C VAL A 64 -5.39 15.14 -2.65
N PRO A 65 -6.54 15.84 -2.61
CA PRO A 65 -7.47 15.90 -3.74
C PRO A 65 -7.10 16.95 -4.80
N ARG A 66 -5.90 17.54 -4.75
CA ARG A 66 -5.55 18.71 -5.58
C ARG A 66 -5.36 18.30 -7.05
N ASP A 67 -6.48 18.31 -7.76
CA ASP A 67 -6.60 18.47 -9.20
C ASP A 67 -5.88 17.40 -10.02
N ARG A 68 -6.46 16.19 -9.97
CA ARG A 68 -6.16 14.97 -10.76
C ARG A 68 -4.75 14.87 -11.40
N PRO A 69 -3.96 13.86 -11.03
CA PRO A 69 -4.34 12.68 -10.26
C PRO A 69 -4.20 12.89 -8.73
N ALA A 70 -5.11 12.27 -7.96
CA ALA A 70 -5.02 12.25 -6.51
C ALA A 70 -3.76 11.49 -6.07
N SER A 71 -3.18 11.85 -4.93
CA SER A 71 -2.00 11.15 -4.40
C SER A 71 -2.05 11.04 -2.88
N VAL A 72 -1.28 10.11 -2.33
CA VAL A 72 -1.15 9.95 -0.87
C VAL A 72 -0.46 11.18 -0.27
N ASN A 73 -1.11 11.81 0.71
CA ASN A 73 -0.54 12.89 1.51
C ASN A 73 0.45 12.34 2.54
N TRP A 74 1.68 12.03 2.13
CA TRP A 74 2.67 11.44 3.02
C TRP A 74 3.05 12.32 4.22
N ALA A 75 2.89 13.64 4.11
CA ALA A 75 3.03 14.54 5.25
C ALA A 75 1.89 14.33 6.26
N GLY A 76 0.64 14.28 5.79
CA GLY A 76 -0.53 13.95 6.61
C GLY A 76 -0.42 12.57 7.26
N VAL A 77 0.04 11.56 6.51
CA VAL A 77 0.30 10.21 7.05
C VAL A 77 1.33 10.24 8.19
N ARG A 78 2.40 11.03 8.05
CA ARG A 78 3.38 11.22 9.13
C ARG A 78 2.79 11.86 10.38
N GLU A 79 1.85 12.79 10.22
CA GLU A 79 1.13 13.38 11.35
C GLU A 79 0.21 12.35 12.03
N LEU A 80 -0.51 11.55 11.27
CA LEU A 80 -1.35 10.46 11.81
C LEU A 80 -0.53 9.46 12.62
N LEU A 81 0.68 9.12 12.17
CA LEU A 81 1.58 8.20 12.89
C LEU A 81 2.09 8.76 14.22
N ARG A 82 1.93 10.06 14.51
CA ARG A 82 2.21 10.62 15.84
C ARG A 82 1.11 10.34 16.85
N THR A 83 -0.09 10.00 16.38
CA THR A 83 -1.25 9.70 17.22
C THR A 83 -1.94 8.42 16.70
N PRO A 84 -1.31 7.25 16.88
CA PRO A 84 -1.79 5.99 16.30
C PRO A 84 -3.19 5.58 16.76
N GLU A 85 -3.71 6.16 17.84
CA GLU A 85 -5.07 5.93 18.34
C GLU A 85 -6.12 6.42 17.34
N LEU A 86 -5.82 7.48 16.58
CA LEU A 86 -6.69 7.98 15.50
C LEU A 86 -6.74 7.01 14.31
N LEU A 87 -5.73 6.16 14.20
CA LEU A 87 -5.64 5.12 13.19
C LEU A 87 -6.39 3.86 13.61
N ASP A 88 -7.02 3.79 14.78
CA ASP A 88 -7.95 2.71 15.13
C ASP A 88 -9.37 3.04 14.67
N ASP A 89 -9.99 2.08 13.97
CA ASP A 89 -11.35 2.17 13.43
C ASP A 89 -12.28 1.14 14.08
N GLY A 90 -11.75 0.26 14.95
CA GLY A 90 -12.50 -0.84 15.54
C GLY A 90 -13.05 -1.87 14.55
N ARG A 91 -12.75 -1.75 13.24
CA ARG A 91 -13.23 -2.67 12.19
C ARG A 91 -12.35 -3.91 12.05
N ARG A 92 -11.15 -3.86 12.65
CA ARG A 92 -10.16 -4.92 12.64
C ARG A 92 -10.35 -5.86 13.82
N GLU A 93 -9.96 -7.12 13.63
CA GLU A 93 -9.89 -8.07 14.73
C GLU A 93 -8.89 -7.57 15.78
N PRO A 94 -9.21 -7.69 17.10
CA PRO A 94 -8.30 -7.30 18.17
C PRO A 94 -6.91 -7.92 18.00
N GLY A 95 -5.86 -7.12 18.18
CA GLY A 95 -4.47 -7.57 18.03
C GLY A 95 -3.92 -7.55 16.60
N THR A 96 -4.74 -7.27 15.58
CA THR A 96 -4.26 -7.18 14.19
C THR A 96 -3.68 -5.82 13.81
N MET A 97 -3.86 -4.80 14.64
CA MET A 97 -3.37 -3.43 14.42
C MET A 97 -1.85 -3.36 14.23
N GLY A 98 -1.08 -4.15 14.98
CA GLY A 98 0.38 -4.11 14.95
C GLY A 98 0.99 -4.27 13.54
N PRO A 99 0.66 -5.35 12.80
CA PRO A 99 1.05 -5.50 11.41
C PRO A 99 0.65 -4.33 10.50
N HIS A 100 -0.58 -3.81 10.67
CA HIS A 100 -1.07 -2.67 9.88
C HIS A 100 -0.28 -1.39 10.16
N LEU A 101 0.04 -1.11 11.42
CA LEU A 101 0.89 0.04 11.76
C LEU A 101 2.32 -0.14 11.24
N ALA A 102 2.90 -1.33 11.39
CA ALA A 102 4.26 -1.60 10.93
C ALA A 102 4.42 -1.37 9.41
N VAL A 103 3.47 -1.81 8.59
CA VAL A 103 3.54 -1.56 7.13
C VAL A 103 3.33 -0.08 6.79
N LEU A 104 2.50 0.63 7.57
CA LEU A 104 2.26 2.06 7.35
C LEU A 104 3.50 2.89 7.67
N GLU A 105 4.20 2.54 8.75
CA GLU A 105 5.47 3.16 9.13
C GLU A 105 6.57 2.87 8.11
N LEU A 106 6.64 1.64 7.58
CA LEU A 106 7.56 1.30 6.48
C LEU A 106 7.29 2.17 5.25
N ALA A 107 6.03 2.29 4.85
CA ALA A 107 5.64 3.12 3.71
C ALA A 107 5.94 4.62 3.95
N ALA A 108 5.63 5.14 5.14
CA ALA A 108 5.91 6.53 5.52
C ALA A 108 7.42 6.81 5.65
N SER A 109 8.20 5.83 6.11
CA SER A 109 9.66 5.89 6.13
C SER A 109 10.21 6.04 4.73
N LEU A 110 9.72 5.22 3.79
CA LEU A 110 10.13 5.25 2.40
C LEU A 110 9.76 6.56 1.70
N ALA A 111 8.51 7.01 1.86
CA ALA A 111 7.99 8.17 1.13
C ALA A 111 8.44 9.52 1.71
N ALA A 112 8.61 9.62 3.03
CA ALA A 112 8.75 10.90 3.71
C ALA A 112 9.74 10.87 4.89
N GLY A 113 10.54 9.81 5.06
CA GLY A 113 11.57 9.73 6.09
C GLY A 113 11.04 9.64 7.51
N HIS A 114 9.85 9.06 7.71
CA HIS A 114 9.37 8.72 9.05
C HIS A 114 10.34 7.75 9.75
N PRO A 115 10.77 8.01 10.99
CA PRO A 115 11.59 7.06 11.75
C PRO A 115 10.83 5.74 11.96
N ILE A 116 11.49 4.61 11.76
CA ILE A 116 10.91 3.29 11.99
C ILE A 116 11.72 2.53 13.04
N ASP A 117 11.02 1.92 14.00
CA ASP A 117 11.58 0.90 14.87
C ASP A 117 11.56 -0.45 14.12
N LEU A 118 12.70 -0.78 13.50
CA LEU A 118 12.84 -2.03 12.73
C LEU A 118 12.72 -3.27 13.61
N CYS A 119 13.17 -3.22 14.86
CA CYS A 119 13.04 -4.35 15.79
C CYS A 119 11.58 -4.63 16.08
N ARG A 120 10.81 -3.59 16.39
CA ARG A 120 9.36 -3.72 16.60
C ARG A 120 8.68 -4.21 15.32
N ALA A 121 8.93 -3.59 14.17
CA ALA A 121 8.34 -4.02 12.91
C ALA A 121 8.65 -5.49 12.58
N ALA A 122 9.87 -5.95 12.90
CA ALA A 122 10.30 -7.34 12.69
C ALA A 122 9.45 -8.34 13.50
N THR A 123 8.97 -7.94 14.69
CA THR A 123 8.09 -8.77 15.52
C THR A 123 6.62 -8.74 15.09
N GLN A 124 6.20 -7.72 14.33
CA GLN A 124 4.80 -7.52 13.94
C GLN A 124 4.45 -8.12 12.58
N LEU A 125 5.42 -8.26 11.68
CA LEU A 125 5.23 -8.83 10.35
C LEU A 125 5.78 -10.26 10.29
N SER A 126 5.02 -11.16 9.69
CA SER A 126 5.50 -12.50 9.37
C SER A 126 6.62 -12.45 8.31
N GLY A 127 7.42 -13.51 8.22
CA GLY A 127 8.48 -13.60 7.20
C GLY A 127 7.95 -13.52 5.76
N ALA A 128 6.70 -13.94 5.52
CA ALA A 128 6.05 -13.79 4.21
C ALA A 128 5.70 -12.32 3.93
N GLU A 129 5.10 -11.63 4.90
CA GLU A 129 4.76 -10.20 4.79
C GLU A 129 6.00 -9.33 4.59
N TRP A 130 7.12 -9.64 5.26
CA TRP A 130 8.39 -8.97 5.01
C TRP A 130 8.90 -9.18 3.59
N ARG A 131 8.91 -10.43 3.11
CA ARG A 131 9.37 -10.75 1.76
C ARG A 131 8.54 -10.01 0.72
N ASP A 132 7.22 -10.00 0.89
CA ASP A 132 6.32 -9.30 -0.01
C ASP A 132 6.56 -7.79 0.03
N ALA A 133 6.67 -7.18 1.21
CA ALA A 133 6.95 -5.75 1.33
C ALA A 133 8.26 -5.37 0.62
N LEU A 134 9.34 -6.11 0.84
CA LEU A 134 10.64 -5.87 0.21
C LEU A 134 10.59 -6.05 -1.32
N LEU A 135 9.95 -7.12 -1.80
CA LEU A 135 9.76 -7.36 -3.24
C LEU A 135 9.00 -6.20 -3.92
N ARG A 136 8.00 -5.61 -3.25
CA ARG A 136 7.27 -4.46 -3.80
C ARG A 136 8.07 -3.17 -3.76
N MET A 137 8.94 -2.98 -2.76
CA MET A 137 9.87 -1.85 -2.75
C MET A 137 10.86 -1.92 -3.92
N GLU A 138 11.31 -3.11 -4.29
CA GLU A 138 12.20 -3.33 -5.45
C GLU A 138 11.43 -3.17 -6.78
N SER A 139 10.31 -3.87 -6.93
CA SER A 139 9.52 -3.93 -8.17
C SER A 139 8.88 -2.60 -8.58
N ALA A 140 8.61 -1.67 -7.66
CA ALA A 140 8.05 -0.37 -8.05
C ALA A 140 9.05 0.52 -8.83
N ALA A 141 10.30 0.11 -8.98
CA ALA A 141 11.22 0.71 -9.95
C ALA A 141 10.71 0.56 -11.40
N ASP A 142 10.00 -0.54 -11.69
CA ASP A 142 9.56 -0.93 -13.03
C ASP A 142 8.05 -0.68 -13.26
N PHE A 143 7.35 -0.12 -12.27
CA PHE A 143 5.92 0.15 -12.32
C PHE A 143 5.66 1.52 -12.97
N VAL A 144 5.82 1.58 -14.30
CA VAL A 144 5.45 2.70 -15.18
C VAL A 144 4.62 2.17 -16.34
#